data_AF-A0A1X3A1V7-F1
#
_entry.id   AF-A0A1X3A1V7-F1
#
_cell.length_a   1.000
_cell.length_b   1.000
_cell.length_c   1.000
_cell.angle_alpha   90.00
_cell.angle_beta   90.00
_cell.angle_gamma   90.00
#
_symmetry.space_group_name_H-M   'P 1'
#
loop_
_entity.id
_entity.type
_entity.pdbx_description
1 polymer ?
#
loop_
_entity_poly.entity_id
_entity_poly.type
_entity_poly.pdbx_seq_one_letter_code
_entity_poly.pdbx_strand_id
1 'polypeptide(L)' 'MWFKRRRNEFGCPMCGRLPVIKGAETEKYHESREVRTTLTVYRLQCPRGHISTSWFSYPAYASSQWKQLVDEYKGKDAKK' A
#
# COMPACT_ATOMS: atom_id res chain seq x y z
N MET A 1 3.99 -23.41 -12.32
CA MET A 1 3.81 -22.01 -12.77
C MET A 1 3.25 -21.15 -11.63
N TRP A 2 4.10 -20.52 -10.82
CA TRP A 2 3.65 -19.53 -9.84
C TRP A 2 3.38 -18.20 -10.57
N PHE A 3 2.11 -18.04 -10.89
CA PHE A 3 1.53 -16.94 -11.65
C PHE A 3 2.16 -15.57 -11.33
N LYS A 4 2.50 -14.84 -12.40
CA LYS A 4 2.60 -13.38 -12.45
C LYS A 4 1.27 -12.74 -12.04
N ARG A 5 0.81 -12.91 -10.79
CA ARG A 5 -0.31 -12.09 -10.26
C ARG A 5 0.21 -10.65 -10.21
N ARG A 6 -0.50 -9.71 -10.85
CA ARG A 6 -0.13 -8.29 -10.75
C ARG A 6 -0.16 -7.90 -9.28
N ARG A 7 0.76 -7.03 -8.86
CA ARG A 7 0.95 -6.64 -7.46
C ARG A 7 -0.34 -6.06 -6.81
N ASN A 8 -1.32 -5.67 -7.61
CA ASN A 8 -2.63 -5.16 -7.17
C ASN A 8 -3.71 -6.25 -6.98
N GLU A 9 -3.45 -7.51 -7.32
CA GLU A 9 -4.43 -8.62 -7.22
C GLU A 9 -4.36 -9.39 -5.89
N PHE A 10 -3.50 -8.98 -4.97
CA PHE A 10 -3.41 -9.63 -3.65
C PHE A 10 -4.53 -9.11 -2.77
N GLY A 11 -5.58 -9.91 -2.57
CA GLY A 11 -6.62 -9.64 -1.59
C GLY A 11 -6.04 -9.60 -0.17
N CYS A 12 -6.70 -8.84 0.71
CA CYS A 12 -6.35 -8.81 2.13
C CYS A 12 -6.41 -10.22 2.73
N PRO A 13 -5.42 -10.64 3.53
CA PRO A 13 -5.36 -11.97 4.11
C PRO A 13 -6.54 -12.26 5.05
N MET A 14 -7.08 -11.23 5.72
CA MET A 14 -8.22 -11.38 6.62
C MET A 14 -9.59 -11.30 5.92
N CYS A 15 -9.74 -10.35 4.98
CA CYS A 15 -11.04 -10.04 4.37
C CYS A 15 -11.24 -10.68 2.98
N GLY A 16 -10.18 -11.22 2.35
CA GLY A 16 -10.18 -11.71 0.97
C GLY A 16 -10.37 -10.64 -0.10
N ARG A 17 -10.92 -9.46 0.26
CA ARG A 17 -11.22 -8.36 -0.66
C ARG A 17 -9.97 -7.69 -1.18
N LEU A 18 -10.07 -7.21 -2.42
CA LEU A 18 -9.03 -6.40 -3.06
C LEU A 18 -8.84 -5.09 -2.29
N PRO A 19 -7.58 -4.64 -2.15
CA PRO A 19 -7.29 -3.36 -1.54
C PRO A 19 -7.77 -2.21 -2.42
N VAL A 20 -8.10 -1.08 -1.78
CA VAL A 20 -8.39 0.18 -2.46
C VAL A 20 -7.18 1.09 -2.37
N ILE A 21 -6.86 1.77 -3.47
CA ILE A 21 -5.84 2.82 -3.50
C ILE A 21 -6.49 4.10 -2.98
N LYS A 22 -5.92 4.69 -1.94
CA LYS A 22 -6.24 6.04 -1.49
C LYS A 22 -5.10 6.99 -1.86
N GLY A 23 -5.43 8.06 -2.57
CA GLY A 23 -4.55 9.21 -2.75
C GLY A 23 -4.84 10.26 -1.67
N ALA A 24 -3.81 10.91 -1.16
CA ALA A 24 -3.92 12.12 -0.37
C ALA A 24 -2.89 13.12 -0.87
N GLU A 25 -3.27 14.39 -0.87
CA GLU A 25 -2.35 15.48 -1.18
C GLU A 25 -1.75 15.96 0.14
N THR A 26 -0.43 16.05 0.19
CA THR A 26 0.30 16.57 1.34
C THR A 26 1.17 17.71 0.89
N GLU A 27 1.09 18.81 1.63
CA GLU A 27 1.93 19.97 1.39
C GLU A 27 3.20 19.83 2.21
N LYS A 28 4.35 19.85 1.54
CA LYS A 28 5.65 19.90 2.22
C LYS A 28 6.24 21.28 2.02
N TYR A 29 6.41 21.99 3.13
CA TYR A 29 7.14 23.25 3.13
C TYR A 29 8.64 22.94 3.13
N HIS A 30 9.32 23.32 2.06
CA HIS A 30 10.77 23.23 1.98
C HIS A 30 11.36 24.57 2.38
N GLU A 31 11.69 24.72 3.67
CA GLU A 31 12.25 25.96 4.25
C GLU A 31 13.51 26.42 3.49
N SER A 32 14.38 25.48 3.07
CA SER A 32 15.62 25.80 2.36
C SER A 32 15.45 26.37 0.95
N ARG A 33 14.24 26.29 0.36
CA ARG A 33 13.95 26.84 -0.98
C ARG A 33 12.78 27.82 -0.98
N GLU A 34 12.14 28.04 0.17
CA GLU A 34 10.90 28.82 0.31
C GLU A 34 9.78 28.37 -0.65
N VAL A 35 9.80 27.10 -1.07
CA VAL A 35 8.82 26.54 -2.01
C VAL A 35 7.88 25.60 -1.27
N ARG A 36 6.58 25.79 -1.49
CA ARG A 36 5.54 24.82 -1.15
C ARG A 36 5.44 23.79 -2.26
N THR A 37 5.82 22.55 -1.96
CA THR A 37 5.66 21.45 -2.90
C THR A 37 4.44 20.63 -2.49
N THR A 38 3.41 20.63 -3.34
CA THR A 38 2.29 19.70 -3.21
C THR A 38 2.73 18.33 -3.68
N LEU A 39 2.74 17.35 -2.79
CA LEU A 39 3.10 15.98 -3.07
C LEU A 39 1.84 15.11 -2.98
N THR A 40 1.57 14.35 -4.04
CA THR A 40 0.53 13.32 -3.97
C THR A 40 1.13 12.06 -3.36
N VAL A 41 0.56 11.59 -2.26
CA VAL A 41 0.90 10.32 -1.63
C VAL A 41 -0.23 9.31 -1.82
N TYR A 42 0.15 8.05 -1.96
CA TYR A 42 -0.72 6.93 -2.23
C TYR A 42 -0.55 5.87 -1.14
N ARG A 43 -1.64 5.25 -0.72
CA ARG A 43 -1.62 4.06 0.13
C ARG A 43 -2.62 3.03 -0.37
N LEU A 44 -2.38 1.76 -0.08
CA LEU A 44 -3.35 0.69 -0.24
C LEU A 44 -3.94 0.31 1.11
N GLN A 45 -5.26 0.13 1.19
CA GLN A 45 -5.91 -0.41 2.40
C GLN A 45 -6.97 -1.45 2.06
N CYS A 46 -7.22 -2.43 2.95
CA CYS A 46 -8.45 -3.25 2.85
C CYS A 46 -9.64 -2.28 3.02
N PRO A 47 -10.70 -2.40 2.20
CA PRO A 47 -11.90 -1.58 2.32
C PRO A 47 -12.58 -1.69 3.70
N ARG A 48 -12.36 -2.79 4.43
CA ARG A 48 -12.85 -2.98 5.81
C ARG A 48 -11.90 -2.44 6.90
N GLY A 49 -10.74 -1.90 6.53
CA GLY A 49 -9.79 -1.30 7.48
C GLY A 49 -8.91 -2.28 8.27
N HIS A 50 -8.85 -3.57 7.89
CA HIS A 50 -8.06 -4.57 8.63
C HIS A 50 -6.55 -4.33 8.56
N ILE A 51 -6.04 -3.99 7.37
CA ILE A 51 -4.64 -3.67 7.12
C ILE A 51 -4.54 -2.52 6.13
N SER A 52 -3.46 -1.74 6.23
CA SER A 52 -3.11 -0.68 5.31
C SER A 52 -1.59 -0.58 5.18
N THR A 53 -1.11 -0.20 4.00
CA THR A 53 0.28 0.20 3.82
C THR A 53 0.52 1.60 4.39
N SER A 54 1.78 1.95 4.60
CA SER A 54 2.20 3.35 4.72
C SER A 54 1.85 4.18 3.49
N TRP A 55 1.97 5.50 3.63
CA TRP A 55 1.86 6.46 2.52
C TRP A 55 3.15 6.48 1.70
N PHE A 56 3.02 6.42 0.38
CA PHE A 56 4.12 6.41 -0.57
C PHE A 56 3.88 7.43 -1.67
N SER A 57 4.92 8.14 -2.12
CA SER A 57 4.78 9.09 -3.24
C SER A 57 4.42 8.41 -4.57
N TYR A 58 4.57 7.08 -4.68
CA TYR A 58 4.27 6.33 -5.89
C TYR A 58 3.33 5.15 -5.62
N PRO A 59 2.29 4.94 -6.46
CA PRO A 59 1.34 3.84 -6.28
C PRO A 59 2.00 2.47 -6.48
N ALA A 60 3.01 2.36 -7.34
CA ALA A 60 3.74 1.11 -7.56
C ALA A 60 4.50 0.62 -6.31
N TYR A 61 5.00 1.56 -5.50
CA TYR A 61 5.65 1.26 -4.21
C TYR A 61 4.62 0.76 -3.20
N ALA A 62 3.48 1.45 -3.09
CA ALA A 62 2.38 1.02 -2.25
C ALA A 62 1.95 -0.41 -2.61
N SER A 63 1.79 -0.75 -3.89
CA SER A 63 1.46 -2.10 -4.36
C SER A 63 2.49 -3.15 -4.00
N SER A 64 3.78 -2.82 -4.11
CA SER A 64 4.86 -3.75 -3.77
C SER A 64 4.90 -4.03 -2.26
N GLN A 65 4.68 -3.01 -1.44
CA GLN A 65 4.58 -3.13 0.02
C GLN A 65 3.33 -3.90 0.45
N TRP A 66 2.18 -3.66 -0.20
CA TRP A 66 0.96 -4.41 0.08
C TRP A 66 1.16 -5.91 -0.14
N LYS A 67 1.83 -6.31 -1.23
CA LYS A 67 2.15 -7.71 -1.49
C LYS A 67 3.01 -8.31 -0.36
N GLN A 68 4.05 -7.61 0.08
CA GLN A 68 4.91 -8.07 1.17
C GLN A 68 4.13 -8.25 2.48
N LEU A 69 3.26 -7.30 2.83
CA LEU A 69 2.38 -7.42 4.00
C LEU A 69 1.46 -8.65 3.91
N VAL A 70 0.81 -8.86 2.77
CA VAL A 70 -0.08 -10.01 2.57
C VAL A 70 0.70 -11.33 2.65
N ASP A 71 1.89 -11.38 2.07
CA ASP A 71 2.76 -12.56 2.07
C ASP A 71 3.26 -12.88 3.48
N GLU A 72 3.69 -11.88 4.24
CA GLU A 72 4.12 -12.04 5.63
C GLU A 72 2.97 -12.56 6.52
N TYR A 73 1.76 -12.02 6.35
CA TYR A 73 0.58 -12.52 7.07
C TYR A 73 0.28 -13.98 6.74
N LYS A 74 0.33 -14.36 5.45
CA LYS A 74 0.11 -15.75 5.04
C LYS A 74 1.20 -16.69 5.56
N GLY A 75 2.46 -16.24 5.55
CA GLY A 75 3.58 -17.00 6.09
C GLY A 75 3.49 -17.20 7.60
N LYS A 76 2.92 -16.24 8.33
CA LYS A 76 2.63 -16.35 9.77
C LYS A 76 1.50 -17.35 10.05
N ASP A 77 0.43 -17.33 9.27
CA ASP A 77 -0.68 -18.30 9.40
C ASP A 77 -0.24 -19.74 9.08
N ALA A 78 0.62 -19.94 8.08
CA ALA A 78 1.11 -21.26 7.69
C ALA A 78 2.10 -21.90 8.68
N LYS A 79 2.50 -21.18 9.74
CA LYS A 79 3.41 -21.65 10.78
C LYS A 79 2.69 -22.15 12.05
N LYS A 80 1.34 -22.19 12.04
CA LYS A 80 0.53 -22.64 13.17
C LYS A 80 0.07 -24.09 13.00
#